data_AF-A0A258V2I2-F1
#
_entry.id   AF-A0A258V2I2-F1
#
_cell.length_a   1.000
_cell.length_b   1.000
_cell.length_c   1.000
_cell.angle_alpha   90.00
_cell.angle_beta   90.00
_cell.angle_gamma   90.00
#
_symmetry.space_group_name_H-M   'P 1'
#
loop_
_entity.id
_entity.type
_entity.pdbx_description
1 polymer ?
#
loop_
_entity_poly.entity_id
_entity_poly.type
_entity_poly.pdbx_seq_one_letter_code
_entity_poly.pdbx_strand_id
1 'polypeptide(L)'
;MTIHANTSRKLIDQFGRQVDYIRLSITDRCDFRCQYCMSEDMTFLSRDEVLSLEECARIVRIFVQLGVNKVRITGGEPLVRKNALWLFEEVGQLSGLDQLVLTTNGSQLAKHALALKAAGVKRINVSVDSLQADRFKQITRTGDLTQVLDGLQTAINTGFDGIKLNTVLMRGINDDEAEDLVAFAVHKNIDISFIEEMPLGDVNHARDSTFITNQDTLKRLQSKYTLLPSTHYSGGPARYWQVANTATKIGFISPHSHNFCESCNRVRISCKGELFLCLGHEDKVELMPLMRMHPNDDQPIIDAIMNSMRIKPKGHDFDLKRAAPAVIRFMSHTGG
;
A
#
# COMPACT_ATOMS: atom_id res chain seq x y z
N MET A 1 -26.68 -38.33 -0.38
CA MET A 1 -25.76 -37.75 0.61
C MET A 1 -24.67 -37.03 -0.13
N THR A 2 -24.87 -35.75 -0.40
CA THR A 2 -23.95 -34.92 -1.16
C THR A 2 -22.90 -34.40 -0.18
N ILE A 3 -21.68 -34.92 -0.28
CA ILE A 3 -20.54 -34.42 0.49
C ILE A 3 -20.22 -33.04 -0.09
N HIS A 4 -20.64 -31.97 0.60
CA HIS A 4 -20.16 -30.61 0.34
C HIS A 4 -18.69 -30.53 0.75
N ALA A 5 -17.79 -30.94 -0.15
CA ALA A 5 -16.37 -30.61 -0.04
C ALA A 5 -16.17 -29.16 -0.49
N ASN A 6 -16.56 -28.19 0.34
CA ASN A 6 -16.12 -26.81 0.17
C ASN A 6 -14.72 -26.68 0.77
N THR A 7 -13.74 -27.32 0.13
CA THR A 7 -12.33 -27.05 0.40
C THR A 7 -12.03 -25.68 -0.18
N SER A 8 -12.08 -24.65 0.67
CA SER A 8 -11.59 -23.30 0.34
C SER A 8 -10.22 -23.44 -0.32
N ARG A 9 -10.14 -23.13 -1.64
CA ARG A 9 -8.89 -23.11 -2.38
C ARG A 9 -8.06 -21.99 -1.77
N LYS A 10 -6.92 -22.32 -1.16
CA LYS A 10 -5.98 -21.34 -0.62
C LYS A 10 -4.85 -21.10 -1.62
N LEU A 11 -4.43 -19.85 -1.73
CA LEU A 11 -3.23 -19.47 -2.46
C LEU A 11 -1.99 -19.77 -1.61
N ILE A 12 -1.33 -20.89 -1.88
CA ILE A 12 -0.09 -21.31 -1.21
C ILE A 12 1.02 -21.38 -2.24
N ASP A 13 2.14 -20.72 -1.97
CA ASP A 13 3.31 -20.77 -2.85
C ASP A 13 4.23 -21.97 -2.58
N GLN A 14 5.29 -22.10 -3.39
CA GLN A 14 6.24 -23.22 -3.28
C GLN A 14 7.02 -23.25 -1.96
N PHE A 15 6.94 -22.20 -1.15
CA PHE A 15 7.63 -22.08 0.14
C PHE A 15 6.66 -22.24 1.32
N GLY A 16 5.40 -22.61 1.07
CA GLY A 16 4.38 -22.81 2.09
C GLY A 16 3.77 -21.52 2.63
N ARG A 17 4.03 -20.36 2.00
CA ARG A 17 3.43 -19.08 2.42
C ARG A 17 2.03 -18.97 1.86
N GLN A 18 1.06 -18.67 2.72
CA GLN A 18 -0.30 -18.37 2.29
C GLN A 18 -0.39 -16.90 1.85
N VAL A 19 -0.90 -16.67 0.63
CA VAL A 19 -1.28 -15.34 0.14
C VAL A 19 -2.72 -15.07 0.55
N ASP A 20 -2.91 -14.19 1.52
CA ASP A 20 -4.22 -13.77 2.04
C ASP A 20 -4.46 -12.25 1.90
N TYR A 21 -3.51 -11.54 1.31
CA TYR A 21 -3.50 -10.09 1.19
C TYR A 21 -3.17 -9.63 -0.23
N ILE A 22 -4.09 -8.91 -0.88
CA ILE A 22 -3.81 -8.24 -2.16
C ILE A 22 -3.71 -6.73 -2.02
N ARG A 23 -2.86 -6.13 -2.85
CA ARG A 23 -2.84 -4.69 -3.11
C ARG A 23 -3.25 -4.45 -4.56
N LEU A 24 -4.30 -3.68 -4.77
CA LEU A 24 -4.85 -3.35 -6.08
C LEU A 24 -4.62 -1.86 -6.37
N SER A 25 -3.81 -1.59 -7.38
CA SER A 25 -3.69 -0.26 -7.99
C SER A 25 -4.83 -0.06 -8.98
N ILE A 26 -5.69 0.94 -8.76
CA ILE A 26 -6.84 1.20 -9.63
C ILE A 26 -6.57 2.31 -10.63
N THR A 27 -5.46 3.02 -10.54
CA THR A 27 -5.15 4.12 -11.45
C THR A 27 -3.65 4.37 -11.41
N ASP A 28 -3.08 4.85 -12.49
CA ASP A 28 -1.71 5.37 -12.56
C ASP A 28 -1.67 6.89 -12.28
N ARG A 29 -2.82 7.56 -12.32
CA ARG A 29 -2.96 9.00 -12.08
C ARG A 29 -2.90 9.35 -10.60
N CYS A 30 -2.26 10.47 -10.30
CA CYS A 30 -2.17 11.06 -8.98
C CYS A 30 -2.31 12.59 -9.12
N ASP A 31 -2.88 13.26 -8.12
CA ASP A 31 -2.87 14.72 -8.00
C ASP A 31 -1.55 15.25 -7.40
N PHE A 32 -0.71 14.39 -6.83
CA PHE A 32 0.65 14.70 -6.38
C PHE A 32 1.74 14.19 -7.35
N ARG A 33 2.97 14.71 -7.22
CA ARG A 33 4.16 14.33 -8.01
C ARG A 33 5.36 14.08 -7.09
N CYS A 34 5.19 13.20 -6.10
CA CYS A 34 6.21 13.01 -5.07
C CYS A 34 7.55 12.54 -5.66
N GLN A 35 8.65 13.17 -5.24
CA GLN A 35 9.99 12.99 -5.81
C GLN A 35 10.45 11.51 -5.81
N TYR A 36 10.14 10.77 -4.75
CA TYR A 36 10.52 9.36 -4.60
C TYR A 36 9.57 8.36 -5.29
N CYS A 37 8.42 8.82 -5.80
CA CYS A 37 7.33 7.95 -6.27
C CYS A 37 7.09 8.05 -7.78
N MET A 38 7.11 9.28 -8.32
CA MET A 38 6.70 9.56 -9.68
C MET A 38 7.57 10.64 -10.32
N SER A 39 7.94 10.42 -11.58
CA SER A 39 8.58 11.46 -12.40
C SER A 39 7.70 12.71 -12.47
N GLU A 40 8.35 13.86 -12.63
CA GLU A 40 7.66 15.15 -12.84
C GLU A 40 6.92 15.15 -14.18
N ASP A 41 7.62 14.73 -15.24
CA ASP A 41 7.06 14.49 -16.56
C ASP A 41 6.59 13.04 -16.67
N MET A 42 5.29 12.83 -16.45
CA MET A 42 4.65 11.51 -16.54
C MET A 42 3.72 11.42 -17.74
N THR A 43 3.86 10.32 -18.50
CA THR A 43 2.88 9.92 -19.51
C THR A 43 1.95 8.88 -18.89
N PHE A 44 0.68 9.25 -18.71
CA PHE A 44 -0.32 8.34 -18.18
C PHE A 44 -0.84 7.39 -19.26
N LEU A 45 -1.22 6.19 -18.81
CA LEU A 45 -1.87 5.17 -19.62
C LEU A 45 -3.16 5.69 -20.24
N SER A 46 -3.42 5.23 -21.46
CA SER A 46 -4.71 5.43 -22.11
C SER A 46 -5.81 4.71 -21.33
N ARG A 47 -7.07 5.14 -21.51
CA ARG A 47 -8.19 4.60 -20.74
C ARG A 47 -8.37 3.08 -20.97
N ASP A 48 -8.11 2.61 -22.18
CA ASP A 48 -8.31 1.20 -22.55
C ASP A 48 -7.21 0.27 -22.01
N GLU A 49 -6.07 0.83 -21.60
CA GLU A 49 -4.97 0.11 -20.95
C GLU A 49 -5.11 0.01 -19.43
N VAL A 50 -6.14 0.64 -18.86
CA VAL A 50 -6.44 0.61 -17.42
C VAL A 50 -7.65 -0.29 -17.18
N LEU A 51 -7.58 -1.15 -16.17
CA LEU A 51 -8.71 -1.97 -15.73
C LEU A 51 -9.91 -1.07 -15.42
N SER A 52 -11.08 -1.36 -15.97
CA SER A 52 -12.36 -0.82 -15.55
C SER A 52 -12.63 -1.12 -14.06
N LEU A 53 -13.56 -0.39 -13.43
CA LEU A 53 -13.84 -0.64 -12.01
C LEU A 53 -14.52 -2.00 -11.85
N GLU A 54 -15.31 -2.41 -12.82
CA GLU A 54 -15.99 -3.70 -12.93
C GLU A 54 -14.96 -4.84 -13.03
N GLU A 55 -13.92 -4.67 -13.85
CA GLU A 55 -12.78 -5.59 -13.90
C GLU A 55 -12.05 -5.62 -12.54
N CYS A 56 -11.78 -4.47 -11.91
CA CYS A 56 -11.21 -4.42 -10.57
C CYS A 56 -12.04 -5.21 -9.54
N ALA A 57 -13.36 -4.99 -9.50
CA ALA A 57 -14.27 -5.70 -8.59
C ALA A 57 -14.27 -7.21 -8.85
N ARG A 58 -14.27 -7.62 -10.13
CA ARG A 58 -14.17 -9.02 -10.55
C ARG A 58 -12.89 -9.68 -10.05
N ILE A 59 -11.72 -9.04 -10.22
CA ILE A 59 -10.44 -9.55 -9.71
C ILE A 59 -10.50 -9.74 -8.20
N VAL A 60 -10.98 -8.73 -7.47
CA VAL A 60 -11.05 -8.80 -6.01
C VAL A 60 -11.95 -9.95 -5.56
N ARG A 61 -13.13 -10.11 -6.18
CA ARG A 61 -14.04 -11.22 -5.89
C ARG A 61 -13.36 -12.58 -6.09
N ILE A 62 -12.64 -12.77 -7.19
CA ILE A 62 -11.90 -14.02 -7.46
C ILE A 62 -10.86 -14.28 -6.37
N PHE A 63 -10.06 -13.28 -5.99
CA PHE A 63 -9.08 -13.43 -4.91
C PHE A 63 -9.73 -13.78 -3.57
N VAL A 64 -10.86 -13.14 -3.23
CA VAL A 64 -11.59 -13.44 -1.99
C VAL A 64 -12.12 -14.88 -1.98
N GLN A 65 -12.62 -15.37 -3.12
CA GLN A 65 -13.00 -16.79 -3.29
C GLN A 65 -11.81 -17.75 -3.11
N LEU A 66 -10.59 -17.30 -3.43
CA LEU A 66 -9.33 -18.04 -3.26
C LEU A 66 -8.69 -17.82 -1.87
N GLY A 67 -9.46 -17.31 -0.91
CA GLY A 67 -9.04 -17.21 0.51
C GLY A 67 -8.32 -15.92 0.89
N VAL A 68 -8.28 -14.91 0.01
CA VAL A 68 -7.84 -13.56 0.39
C VAL A 68 -8.89 -12.92 1.29
N ASN A 69 -8.46 -12.46 2.46
CA ASN A 69 -9.34 -11.81 3.43
C ASN A 69 -8.99 -10.33 3.65
N LYS A 70 -7.91 -9.84 3.02
CA LYS A 70 -7.47 -8.45 3.09
C LYS A 70 -7.21 -7.87 1.71
N VAL A 71 -7.84 -6.74 1.43
CA VAL A 71 -7.72 -6.00 0.18
C VAL A 71 -7.30 -4.58 0.50
N ARG A 72 -6.18 -4.13 -0.08
CA ARG A 72 -5.76 -2.73 -0.04
C ARG A 72 -5.95 -2.10 -1.42
N ILE A 73 -6.80 -1.09 -1.49
CA ILE A 73 -6.99 -0.28 -2.70
C ILE A 73 -6.05 0.93 -2.64
N THR A 74 -5.39 1.20 -3.77
CA THR A 74 -4.37 2.23 -3.97
C THR A 74 -4.32 2.61 -5.46
N GLY A 75 -3.24 3.21 -5.93
CA GLY A 75 -3.05 3.63 -7.32
C GLY A 75 -1.73 4.40 -7.47
N GLY A 76 -1.78 5.44 -8.30
CA GLY A 76 -1.37 6.77 -7.88
C GLY A 76 -2.26 7.21 -6.70
N GLU A 77 -3.17 8.16 -6.91
CA GLU A 77 -4.18 8.50 -5.90
C GLU A 77 -5.52 7.83 -6.25
N PRO A 78 -5.97 6.79 -5.50
CA PRO A 78 -7.21 6.09 -5.83
C PRO A 78 -8.43 7.01 -5.87
N LEU A 79 -8.49 8.05 -5.03
CA LEU A 79 -9.66 8.92 -4.93
C LEU A 79 -9.76 9.95 -6.07
N VAL A 80 -8.72 10.13 -6.90
CA VAL A 80 -8.85 10.93 -8.14
C VAL A 80 -9.52 10.16 -9.27
N ARG A 81 -9.61 8.82 -9.17
CA ARG A 81 -10.27 8.01 -10.19
C ARG A 81 -11.78 8.26 -10.14
N LYS A 82 -12.34 8.69 -11.27
CA LYS A 82 -13.79 8.90 -11.41
C LYS A 82 -14.55 7.63 -11.00
N ASN A 83 -15.60 7.81 -10.20
CA ASN A 83 -16.45 6.76 -9.65
C ASN A 83 -15.74 5.73 -8.77
N ALA A 84 -14.52 6.00 -8.26
CA ALA A 84 -13.80 5.05 -7.41
C ALA A 84 -14.62 4.55 -6.21
N LEU A 85 -15.49 5.39 -5.64
CA LEU A 85 -16.37 5.03 -4.53
C LEU A 85 -17.22 3.78 -4.81
N TRP A 86 -17.74 3.62 -6.04
CA TRP A 86 -18.51 2.46 -6.45
C TRP A 86 -17.72 1.15 -6.24
N LEU A 87 -16.42 1.15 -6.55
CA LEU A 87 -15.58 -0.04 -6.33
C LEU A 87 -15.45 -0.36 -4.84
N PHE A 88 -15.35 0.63 -3.96
CA PHE A 88 -15.32 0.38 -2.52
C PHE A 88 -16.63 -0.21 -2.03
N GLU A 89 -17.77 0.29 -2.54
CA GLU A 89 -19.10 -0.24 -2.22
C GLU A 89 -19.21 -1.70 -2.66
N GLU A 90 -18.87 -2.04 -3.90
CA GLU A 90 -18.90 -3.43 -4.39
C GLU A 90 -17.98 -4.36 -3.60
N VAL A 91 -16.74 -3.93 -3.34
CA VAL A 91 -15.75 -4.75 -2.63
C VAL A 91 -16.11 -4.92 -1.15
N GLY A 92 -16.62 -3.87 -0.50
CA GLY A 92 -16.96 -3.89 0.91
C GLY A 92 -18.11 -4.83 1.28
N GLN A 93 -18.95 -5.21 0.30
CA GLN A 93 -20.03 -6.17 0.49
C GLN A 93 -19.61 -7.64 0.27
N LEU A 94 -18.35 -7.90 -0.11
CA LEU A 94 -17.89 -9.25 -0.39
C LEU A 94 -17.83 -10.11 0.88
N SER A 95 -18.62 -11.19 0.88
CA SER A 95 -18.53 -12.22 1.91
C SER A 95 -17.14 -12.88 1.90
N GLY A 96 -16.51 -12.95 3.08
CA GLY A 96 -15.15 -13.49 3.24
C GLY A 96 -14.03 -12.43 3.26
N LEU A 97 -14.34 -11.17 2.91
CA LEU A 97 -13.42 -10.06 3.09
C LEU A 97 -13.49 -9.52 4.52
N ASP A 98 -12.42 -9.69 5.30
CA ASP A 98 -12.35 -9.10 6.64
C ASP A 98 -11.88 -7.64 6.58
N GLN A 99 -10.91 -7.32 5.73
CA GLN A 99 -10.25 -6.00 5.76
C GLN A 99 -10.18 -5.34 4.40
N LEU A 100 -11.08 -4.37 4.17
CA LEU A 100 -10.93 -3.37 3.13
C LEU A 100 -10.14 -2.17 3.66
N VAL A 101 -9.02 -1.85 3.00
CA VAL A 101 -8.08 -0.81 3.41
C VAL A 101 -7.83 0.17 2.26
N LEU A 102 -7.87 1.46 2.55
CA LEU A 102 -7.46 2.51 1.61
C LEU A 102 -6.02 2.95 1.89
N THR A 103 -5.21 3.17 0.86
CA THR A 103 -3.98 3.98 0.94
C THR A 103 -4.11 5.19 0.02
N THR A 104 -4.00 6.39 0.58
CA THR A 104 -4.25 7.67 -0.08
C THR A 104 -3.23 8.71 0.40
N ASN A 105 -3.03 9.76 -0.38
CA ASN A 105 -2.31 10.96 0.05
C ASN A 105 -3.17 11.88 0.95
N GLY A 106 -4.48 11.63 1.03
CA GLY A 106 -5.40 12.33 1.93
C GLY A 106 -6.10 13.56 1.34
N SER A 107 -5.69 14.05 0.16
CA SER A 107 -6.22 15.29 -0.44
C SER A 107 -7.74 15.27 -0.66
N GLN A 108 -8.30 14.08 -0.93
CA GLN A 108 -9.72 13.88 -1.21
C GLN A 108 -10.51 13.35 0.00
N LEU A 109 -9.87 13.14 1.16
CA LEU A 109 -10.53 12.49 2.30
C LEU A 109 -11.64 13.34 2.92
N ALA A 110 -11.49 14.66 2.95
CA ALA A 110 -12.53 15.56 3.48
C ALA A 110 -13.88 15.35 2.77
N LYS A 111 -13.83 15.05 1.47
CA LYS A 111 -15.02 14.81 0.64
C LYS A 111 -15.54 13.38 0.75
N HIS A 112 -14.67 12.38 0.89
CA HIS A 112 -15.03 10.97 0.69
C HIS A 112 -15.06 10.12 1.97
N ALA A 113 -14.54 10.59 3.11
CA ALA A 113 -14.39 9.79 4.33
C ALA A 113 -15.70 9.11 4.77
N LEU A 114 -16.81 9.85 4.86
CA LEU A 114 -18.10 9.28 5.30
C LEU A 114 -18.58 8.16 4.37
N ALA A 115 -18.48 8.38 3.06
CA ALA A 115 -18.90 7.41 2.06
C ALA A 115 -17.99 6.16 2.06
N LEU A 116 -16.68 6.33 2.26
CA LEU A 116 -15.74 5.22 2.40
C LEU A 116 -16.06 4.34 3.61
N LYS A 117 -16.39 4.96 4.77
CA LYS A 117 -16.80 4.20 5.96
C LYS A 117 -18.11 3.43 5.70
N ALA A 118 -19.10 4.07 5.07
CA ALA A 118 -20.36 3.43 4.70
C ALA A 118 -20.17 2.28 3.70
N ALA A 119 -19.20 2.40 2.80
CA ALA A 119 -18.79 1.36 1.86
C ALA A 119 -18.02 0.19 2.52
N GLY A 120 -17.81 0.20 3.85
CA GLY A 120 -17.15 -0.90 4.56
C GLY A 120 -15.63 -0.79 4.62
N VAL A 121 -15.03 0.36 4.25
CA VAL A 121 -13.60 0.60 4.50
C VAL A 121 -13.36 0.63 6.00
N LYS A 122 -12.57 -0.32 6.51
CA LYS A 122 -12.26 -0.41 7.94
C LYS A 122 -11.10 0.48 8.34
N ARG A 123 -10.07 0.58 7.49
CA ARG A 123 -8.82 1.30 7.80
C ARG A 123 -8.34 2.19 6.68
N ILE A 124 -7.72 3.30 7.06
CA ILE A 124 -7.12 4.26 6.13
C ILE A 124 -5.65 4.46 6.48
N ASN A 125 -4.81 4.36 5.45
CA ASN A 125 -3.41 4.75 5.48
C ASN A 125 -3.25 6.08 4.71
N VAL A 126 -2.84 7.13 5.40
CA VAL A 126 -2.62 8.47 4.83
C VAL A 126 -1.13 8.72 4.71
N SER A 127 -0.66 9.08 3.52
CA SER A 127 0.76 9.36 3.28
C SER A 127 1.06 10.82 3.63
N VAL A 128 1.88 11.04 4.66
CA VAL A 128 2.30 12.37 5.12
C VAL A 128 3.79 12.32 5.42
N ASP A 129 4.59 12.91 4.53
CA ASP A 129 6.06 12.86 4.63
C ASP A 129 6.66 14.07 5.36
N SER A 130 5.87 15.10 5.67
CA SER A 130 6.33 16.26 6.43
C SER A 130 5.13 16.99 7.04
N LEU A 131 5.33 17.56 8.23
CA LEU A 131 4.40 18.49 8.89
C LEU A 131 4.74 19.95 8.60
N GLN A 132 5.83 20.21 7.88
CA GLN A 132 6.22 21.54 7.43
C GLN A 132 5.70 21.80 6.01
N ALA A 133 4.88 22.84 5.83
CA ALA A 133 4.19 23.09 4.56
C ALA A 133 5.14 23.22 3.36
N ASP A 134 6.22 23.98 3.50
CA ASP A 134 7.20 24.18 2.43
C ASP A 134 7.91 22.89 2.05
N ARG A 135 8.32 22.10 3.04
CA ARG A 135 8.99 20.81 2.83
C ARG A 135 8.04 19.76 2.26
N PHE A 136 6.81 19.70 2.76
CA PHE A 136 5.76 18.86 2.18
C PHE A 136 5.54 19.19 0.71
N LYS A 137 5.45 20.48 0.37
CA LYS A 137 5.33 20.96 -1.00
C LYS A 137 6.56 20.62 -1.84
N GLN A 138 7.77 20.72 -1.29
CA GLN A 138 8.99 20.28 -1.98
C GLN A 138 8.91 18.78 -2.30
N ILE A 139 8.63 17.94 -1.31
CA ILE A 139 8.57 16.47 -1.47
C ILE A 139 7.49 16.07 -2.48
N THR A 140 6.29 16.64 -2.39
CA THR A 140 5.11 16.27 -3.19
C THR A 140 5.00 17.03 -4.52
N ARG A 141 5.78 18.11 -4.68
CA ARG A 141 5.75 19.16 -5.72
C ARG A 141 4.45 19.96 -5.80
N THR A 142 3.31 19.27 -5.86
CA THR A 142 1.98 19.89 -6.06
C THR A 142 1.05 19.76 -4.85
N GLY A 143 1.48 19.08 -3.79
CA GLY A 143 0.64 18.82 -2.63
C GLY A 143 0.42 20.03 -1.72
N ASP A 144 -0.75 20.05 -1.11
CA ASP A 144 -1.15 21.02 -0.08
C ASP A 144 -1.32 20.28 1.26
N LEU A 145 -0.44 20.61 2.21
CA LEU A 145 -0.45 19.98 3.53
C LEU A 145 -1.75 20.29 4.30
N THR A 146 -2.27 21.51 4.20
CA THR A 146 -3.48 21.91 4.92
C THR A 146 -4.67 21.05 4.47
N GLN A 147 -4.82 20.88 3.15
CA GLN A 147 -5.86 20.00 2.59
C GLN A 147 -5.75 18.57 3.11
N VAL A 148 -4.54 18.02 3.20
CA VAL A 148 -4.31 16.65 3.67
C VAL A 148 -4.62 16.51 5.17
N LEU A 149 -4.22 17.48 5.99
CA LEU A 149 -4.50 17.47 7.43
C LEU A 149 -6.00 17.65 7.73
N ASP A 150 -6.71 18.47 6.95
CA ASP A 150 -8.17 18.61 7.05
C ASP A 150 -8.89 17.30 6.65
N GLY A 151 -8.40 16.65 5.59
CA GLY A 151 -8.87 15.33 5.18
C GLY A 151 -8.63 14.26 6.26
N LEU A 152 -7.45 14.25 6.87
CA LEU A 152 -7.10 13.38 7.98
C LEU A 152 -8.02 13.63 9.19
N GLN A 153 -8.25 14.89 9.57
CA GLN A 153 -9.14 15.23 10.68
C GLN A 153 -10.57 14.76 10.41
N THR A 154 -11.05 14.92 9.17
CA THR A 154 -12.37 14.42 8.76
C THR A 154 -12.44 12.89 8.87
N ALA A 155 -11.41 12.17 8.45
CA ALA A 155 -11.35 10.72 8.60
C ALA A 155 -11.35 10.30 10.07
N ILE A 156 -10.60 10.99 10.95
CA ILE A 156 -10.62 10.74 12.41
C ILE A 156 -12.04 10.91 12.96
N ASN A 157 -12.70 12.02 12.63
CA ASN A 157 -14.06 12.32 13.10
C ASN A 157 -15.10 11.31 12.56
N THR A 158 -14.84 10.69 11.41
CA THR A 158 -15.70 9.66 10.81
C THR A 158 -15.66 8.34 11.59
N GLY A 159 -14.60 8.07 12.35
CA GLY A 159 -14.50 6.88 13.20
C GLY A 159 -14.16 5.59 12.45
N PHE A 160 -13.14 5.61 11.59
CA PHE A 160 -12.56 4.37 11.06
C PHE A 160 -11.95 3.51 12.17
N ASP A 161 -11.91 2.19 11.98
CA ASP A 161 -11.41 1.24 12.98
C ASP A 161 -9.91 1.43 13.24
N GLY A 162 -9.19 1.99 12.25
CA GLY A 162 -7.81 2.40 12.39
C GLY A 162 -7.38 3.37 11.31
N ILE A 163 -6.70 4.44 11.73
CA ILE A 163 -6.07 5.42 10.86
C ILE A 163 -4.58 5.38 11.12
N LYS A 164 -3.81 5.47 10.04
CA LYS A 164 -2.36 5.37 10.09
C LYS A 164 -1.69 6.37 9.18
N LEU A 165 -0.71 7.09 9.72
CA LEU A 165 0.24 7.85 8.91
C LEU A 165 1.29 6.91 8.35
N ASN A 166 1.59 7.06 7.07
CA ASN A 166 2.76 6.46 6.43
C ASN A 166 3.71 7.59 6.05
N THR A 167 4.96 7.48 6.47
CA THR A 167 6.01 8.46 6.18
C THR A 167 7.22 7.73 5.63
N VAL A 168 7.67 8.12 4.44
CA VAL A 168 8.99 7.74 3.93
C VAL A 168 9.99 8.73 4.51
N LEU A 169 10.87 8.25 5.40
CA LEU A 169 11.94 9.09 5.93
C LEU A 169 13.14 9.06 4.99
N MET A 170 13.67 10.24 4.72
CA MET A 170 14.79 10.50 3.83
C MET A 170 15.77 11.42 4.55
N ARG A 171 17.01 10.94 4.68
CA ARG A 171 18.14 11.63 5.30
C ARG A 171 18.37 12.98 4.63
N GLY A 172 18.50 14.03 5.44
CA GLY A 172 18.75 15.39 4.98
C GLY A 172 17.54 16.07 4.34
N ILE A 173 16.39 15.40 4.28
CA ILE A 173 15.15 15.95 3.70
C ILE A 173 14.10 16.13 4.80
N ASN A 174 13.69 15.06 5.48
CA ASN A 174 12.63 15.07 6.50
C ASN A 174 12.94 14.19 7.72
N ASP A 175 14.14 13.62 7.81
CA ASP A 175 14.51 12.73 8.92
C ASP A 175 14.55 13.45 10.28
N ASP A 176 14.72 14.77 10.27
CA ASP A 176 14.60 15.65 11.42
C ASP A 176 13.21 15.66 12.06
N GLU A 177 12.14 15.38 11.31
CA GLU A 177 10.75 15.42 11.77
C GLU A 177 10.23 14.12 12.39
N ALA A 178 11.05 13.06 12.46
CA ALA A 178 10.60 11.74 12.94
C ALA A 178 9.91 11.82 14.32
N GLU A 179 10.44 12.63 15.22
CA GLU A 179 9.88 12.81 16.56
C GLU A 179 8.58 13.62 16.57
N ASP A 180 8.49 14.64 15.73
CA ASP A 180 7.32 15.54 15.62
C ASP A 180 6.15 14.81 14.96
N LEU A 181 6.43 13.98 13.97
CA LEU A 181 5.47 13.06 13.35
C LEU A 181 4.89 12.07 14.37
N VAL A 182 5.74 11.51 15.25
CA VAL A 182 5.25 10.65 16.36
C VAL A 182 4.41 11.45 17.34
N ALA A 183 4.84 12.64 17.73
CA ALA A 183 4.08 13.51 18.65
C ALA A 183 2.71 13.86 18.06
N PHE A 184 2.66 14.16 16.77
CA PHE A 184 1.43 14.43 16.04
C PHE A 184 0.50 13.21 16.02
N ALA A 185 1.02 12.01 15.71
CA ALA A 185 0.24 10.78 15.73
C ALA A 185 -0.32 10.45 17.12
N VAL A 186 0.48 10.64 18.17
CA VAL A 186 0.05 10.51 19.58
C VAL A 186 -1.06 11.50 19.91
N HIS A 187 -0.89 12.78 19.55
CA HIS A 187 -1.89 13.82 19.82
C HIS A 187 -3.23 13.53 19.11
N LYS A 188 -3.18 12.97 17.90
CA LYS A 188 -4.37 12.58 17.13
C LYS A 188 -4.92 11.20 17.50
N ASN A 189 -4.27 10.47 18.41
CA ASN A 189 -4.60 9.10 18.80
C ASN A 189 -4.69 8.14 17.59
N ILE A 190 -3.74 8.25 16.67
CA ILE A 190 -3.60 7.39 15.48
C ILE A 190 -2.25 6.69 15.49
N ASP A 191 -2.09 5.69 14.63
CA ASP A 191 -0.81 5.02 14.43
C ASP A 191 0.06 5.73 13.39
N ILE A 192 1.35 5.46 13.40
CA ILE A 192 2.30 5.91 12.37
C ILE A 192 3.17 4.74 11.90
N SER A 193 3.64 4.78 10.66
CA SER A 193 4.67 3.88 10.16
C SER A 193 5.74 4.62 9.38
N PHE A 194 6.98 4.34 9.73
CA PHE A 194 8.16 4.78 9.00
C PHE A 194 8.56 3.71 7.99
N ILE A 195 8.82 4.16 6.77
CA ILE A 195 9.13 3.34 5.61
C ILE A 195 10.51 3.75 5.12
N GLU A 196 11.40 2.77 4.94
CA GLU A 196 12.69 3.04 4.28
C GLU A 196 12.45 3.30 2.79
N GLU A 197 13.12 4.31 2.25
CA GLU A 197 13.04 4.62 0.83
C GLU A 197 13.47 3.41 -0.02
N MET A 198 12.62 3.02 -0.98
CA MET A 198 12.85 1.88 -1.87
C MET A 198 13.39 2.32 -3.25
N PRO A 199 14.31 1.56 -3.88
CA PRO A 199 14.91 1.87 -5.16
C PRO A 199 14.03 1.47 -6.35
N LEU A 200 12.80 1.98 -6.42
CA LEU A 200 11.84 1.68 -7.48
C LEU A 200 11.69 2.83 -8.47
N GLY A 201 11.84 2.53 -9.77
CA GLY A 201 11.82 3.55 -10.81
C GLY A 201 13.01 4.49 -10.78
N ASP A 202 13.19 5.20 -11.88
CA ASP A 202 14.22 6.24 -12.01
C ASP A 202 13.69 7.56 -11.43
N VAL A 203 14.35 8.06 -10.38
CA VAL A 203 13.96 9.28 -9.66
C VAL A 203 15.14 10.24 -9.63
N ASN A 204 14.86 11.55 -9.63
CA ASN A 204 15.86 12.61 -9.84
C ASN A 204 16.84 12.83 -8.67
N HIS A 205 17.05 11.86 -7.77
CA HIS A 205 18.00 11.95 -6.67
C HIS A 205 18.73 10.63 -6.39
N ALA A 206 19.95 10.74 -5.86
CA ALA A 206 20.78 9.61 -5.50
C ALA A 206 20.32 9.02 -4.14
N ARG A 207 19.68 7.85 -4.19
CA ARG A 207 19.04 7.20 -3.03
C ARG A 207 20.02 6.74 -1.94
N ASP A 208 21.28 6.52 -2.29
CA ASP A 208 22.33 6.20 -1.33
C ASP A 208 22.56 7.34 -0.33
N SER A 209 22.43 8.58 -0.79
CA SER A 209 22.61 9.79 0.02
C SER A 209 21.41 10.10 0.92
N THR A 210 20.21 9.68 0.52
CA THR A 210 18.96 9.94 1.26
C THR A 210 18.52 8.76 2.13
N PHE A 211 19.18 7.60 2.04
CA PHE A 211 18.78 6.42 2.80
C PHE A 211 19.01 6.58 4.32
N ILE A 212 17.97 6.27 5.10
CA ILE A 212 18.02 6.11 6.55
C ILE A 212 17.38 4.78 6.94
N THR A 213 18.05 4.03 7.82
CA THR A 213 17.51 2.76 8.29
C THR A 213 16.42 3.00 9.34
N ASN A 214 15.46 2.08 9.39
CA ASN A 214 14.50 2.07 10.50
C ASN A 214 15.17 1.77 11.85
N GLN A 215 16.35 1.13 11.87
CA GLN A 215 17.10 0.91 13.09
C GLN A 215 17.66 2.21 13.66
N ASP A 216 18.15 3.11 12.80
CA ASP A 216 18.61 4.44 13.21
C ASP A 216 17.43 5.31 13.64
N THR A 217 16.33 5.26 12.90
CA THR A 217 15.08 5.94 13.26
C THR A 217 14.57 5.48 14.62
N LEU A 218 14.54 4.17 14.87
CA LEU A 218 14.14 3.59 16.16
C LEU A 218 15.05 4.08 17.30
N LYS A 219 16.39 4.04 17.11
CA LYS A 219 17.34 4.53 18.12
C LYS A 219 17.10 5.99 18.47
N ARG A 220 16.87 6.84 17.47
CA ARG A 220 16.53 8.26 17.66
C ARG A 220 15.23 8.44 18.45
N LEU A 221 14.20 7.68 18.12
CA LEU A 221 12.94 7.76 18.85
C LEU A 221 13.08 7.26 20.29
N GLN A 222 13.90 6.24 20.53
CA GLN A 222 14.18 5.72 21.88
C GLN A 222 14.92 6.71 22.78
N SER A 223 15.63 7.71 22.23
CA SER A 223 16.23 8.77 23.06
C SER A 223 15.21 9.78 23.60
N LYS A 224 13.98 9.82 23.05
CA LYS A 224 12.92 10.75 23.45
C LYS A 224 11.70 10.06 24.06
N TYR A 225 11.37 8.87 23.57
CA TYR A 225 10.17 8.12 23.95
C TYR A 225 10.54 6.78 24.59
N THR A 226 9.81 6.41 25.64
CA THR A 226 9.80 5.03 26.11
C THR A 226 8.99 4.17 25.14
N LEU A 227 9.68 3.38 24.32
CA LEU A 227 9.06 2.50 23.33
C LEU A 227 9.05 1.06 23.84
N LEU A 228 7.85 0.46 23.91
CA LEU A 228 7.65 -0.92 24.32
C LEU A 228 7.55 -1.82 23.08
N PRO A 229 8.27 -2.97 23.01
CA PRO A 229 8.08 -3.93 21.94
C PRO A 229 6.62 -4.38 21.86
N SER A 230 6.04 -4.43 20.67
CA SER A 230 4.65 -4.85 20.48
C SER A 230 4.57 -6.18 19.74
N THR A 231 3.72 -7.07 20.21
CA THR A 231 3.33 -8.30 19.50
C THR A 231 2.22 -8.06 18.47
N HIS A 232 1.79 -6.81 18.29
CA HIS A 232 0.74 -6.45 17.34
C HIS A 232 1.12 -6.84 15.91
N TYR A 233 0.20 -7.51 15.22
CA TYR A 233 0.34 -7.89 13.82
C TYR A 233 -0.82 -7.34 12.99
N SER A 234 -0.50 -6.54 11.98
CA SER A 234 -1.48 -5.88 11.11
C SER A 234 -1.78 -6.62 9.80
N GLY A 235 -1.19 -7.81 9.60
CA GLY A 235 -1.24 -8.52 8.30
C GLY A 235 -0.34 -7.90 7.23
N GLY A 236 0.77 -7.28 7.62
CA GLY A 236 1.67 -6.53 6.73
C GLY A 236 3.11 -6.56 7.24
N PRO A 237 4.06 -5.91 6.54
CA PRO A 237 5.50 -6.01 6.83
C PRO A 237 5.95 -5.32 8.11
N ALA A 238 5.14 -4.41 8.64
CA ALA A 238 5.56 -3.52 9.70
C ALA A 238 5.80 -4.29 11.00
N ARG A 239 6.94 -4.00 11.65
CA ARG A 239 7.19 -4.38 13.05
C ARG A 239 6.82 -3.22 13.95
N TYR A 240 6.11 -3.49 15.04
CA TYR A 240 5.49 -2.46 15.85
C TYR A 240 6.17 -2.27 17.20
N TRP A 241 6.26 -1.01 17.60
CA TRP A 241 6.53 -0.56 18.96
C TRP A 241 5.34 0.28 19.44
N GLN A 242 5.07 0.26 20.73
CA GLN A 242 4.04 1.09 21.35
C GLN A 242 4.70 2.23 22.14
N VAL A 243 4.21 3.45 21.98
CA VAL A 243 4.64 4.58 22.81
C VAL A 243 4.01 4.42 24.19
N ALA A 244 4.84 4.34 25.24
CA ALA A 244 4.37 4.12 26.60
C ALA A 244 3.30 5.14 27.01
N ASN A 245 2.29 4.69 27.77
CA ASN A 245 1.15 5.49 28.23
C ASN A 245 0.23 6.03 27.12
N THR A 246 0.30 5.49 25.89
CA THR A 246 -0.59 5.85 24.78
C THR A 246 -1.09 4.59 24.05
N ALA A 247 -2.12 4.72 23.23
CA ALA A 247 -2.56 3.66 22.33
C ALA A 247 -1.78 3.62 20.99
N THR A 248 -1.06 4.69 20.66
CA THR A 248 -0.34 4.87 19.40
C THR A 248 0.79 3.87 19.24
N LYS A 249 0.81 3.22 18.07
CA LYS A 249 1.89 2.34 17.65
C LYS A 249 2.71 2.98 16.55
N ILE A 250 4.00 2.70 16.58
CA ILE A 250 4.98 3.05 15.57
C ILE A 250 5.37 1.77 14.84
N GLY A 251 5.01 1.69 13.56
CA GLY A 251 5.41 0.62 12.67
C GLY A 251 6.69 0.96 11.92
N PHE A 252 7.57 -0.03 11.75
CA PHE A 252 8.76 0.10 10.90
C PHE A 252 8.67 -0.87 9.74
N ILE A 253 8.65 -0.35 8.52
CA ILE A 253 8.61 -1.12 7.27
C ILE A 253 10.00 -1.05 6.65
N SER A 254 10.77 -2.14 6.79
CA SER A 254 12.18 -2.23 6.38
C SER A 254 12.36 -3.11 5.13
N PRO A 255 12.08 -2.60 3.92
CA PRO A 255 12.33 -3.35 2.69
C PRO A 255 13.81 -3.64 2.44
N HIS A 256 14.74 -2.87 3.03
CA HIS A 256 16.18 -3.07 2.89
C HIS A 256 16.78 -3.74 4.11
N SER A 257 16.74 -3.06 5.26
CA SER A 257 17.56 -3.41 6.42
C SER A 257 17.10 -4.69 7.10
N HIS A 258 15.83 -5.07 6.91
CA HIS A 258 15.26 -6.26 7.55
C HIS A 258 14.13 -6.86 6.71
N ASN A 259 14.53 -7.58 5.68
CA ASN A 259 13.61 -8.17 4.71
C ASN A 259 12.60 -9.14 5.37
N PHE A 260 11.33 -9.07 4.95
CA PHE A 260 10.20 -9.81 5.52
C PHE A 260 9.65 -10.85 4.52
N CYS A 261 10.51 -11.35 3.62
CA CYS A 261 10.10 -12.27 2.56
C CYS A 261 9.61 -13.63 3.10
N GLU A 262 10.16 -14.13 4.20
CA GLU A 262 9.82 -15.46 4.76
C GLU A 262 8.36 -15.56 5.20
N SER A 263 7.77 -14.45 5.67
CA SER A 263 6.36 -14.35 6.06
C SER A 263 5.51 -13.57 5.06
N CYS A 264 6.00 -13.39 3.82
CA CYS A 264 5.31 -12.59 2.82
C CYS A 264 4.02 -13.26 2.33
N ASN A 265 2.90 -12.68 2.73
CA ASN A 265 1.53 -13.13 2.44
C ASN A 265 0.82 -12.34 1.33
N ARG A 266 1.58 -11.60 0.50
CA ARG A 266 1.00 -10.59 -0.39
C ARG A 266 1.37 -10.72 -1.85
N VAL A 267 0.46 -10.25 -2.70
CA VAL A 267 0.65 -10.02 -4.14
C VAL A 267 0.06 -8.66 -4.54
N ARG A 268 0.47 -8.14 -5.70
CA ARG A 268 0.09 -6.82 -6.19
C ARG A 268 -0.52 -6.92 -7.57
N ILE A 269 -1.58 -6.17 -7.82
CA ILE A 269 -2.20 -6.04 -9.12
C ILE A 269 -2.03 -4.59 -9.56
N SER A 270 -1.36 -4.36 -10.69
CA SER A 270 -1.24 -3.02 -11.28
C SER A 270 -2.56 -2.56 -11.87
N CYS A 271 -2.67 -1.26 -12.16
CA CYS A 271 -3.85 -0.73 -12.86
C CYS A 271 -4.00 -1.28 -14.30
N LYS A 272 -2.97 -1.89 -14.88
CA LYS A 272 -3.02 -2.62 -16.17
C LYS A 272 -3.50 -4.07 -16.02
N GLY A 273 -3.78 -4.53 -14.80
CA GLY A 273 -4.15 -5.93 -14.54
C GLY A 273 -2.98 -6.89 -14.62
N GLU A 274 -1.77 -6.43 -14.30
CA GLU A 274 -0.60 -7.28 -14.17
C GLU A 274 -0.49 -7.74 -12.72
N LEU A 275 -0.43 -9.06 -12.51
CA LEU A 275 -0.24 -9.68 -11.20
C LEU A 275 1.25 -9.85 -10.93
N PHE A 276 1.78 -9.03 -10.02
CA PHE A 276 3.14 -9.12 -9.49
C PHE A 276 3.16 -9.87 -8.17
N LEU A 277 3.98 -10.91 -8.10
CA LEU A 277 4.10 -11.76 -6.91
C LEU A 277 5.14 -11.26 -5.91
N CYS A 278 5.98 -10.34 -6.35
CA CYS A 278 6.97 -9.65 -5.54
C CYS A 278 7.13 -8.21 -6.03
N LEU A 279 7.37 -7.28 -5.10
CA LEU A 279 7.65 -5.89 -5.46
C LEU A 279 9.02 -5.75 -6.15
N GLY A 280 10.00 -6.56 -5.72
CA GLY A 280 11.39 -6.51 -6.17
C GLY A 280 11.72 -7.35 -7.41
N HIS A 281 10.73 -7.91 -8.11
CA HIS A 281 10.95 -8.73 -9.33
C HIS A 281 10.07 -8.28 -10.48
N GLU A 282 10.54 -8.46 -11.72
CA GLU A 282 9.81 -8.07 -12.94
C GLU A 282 8.77 -9.09 -13.42
N ASP A 283 8.86 -10.34 -12.95
CA ASP A 283 7.94 -11.41 -13.32
C ASP A 283 6.49 -11.07 -12.95
N LYS A 284 5.60 -11.28 -13.92
CA LYS A 284 4.18 -10.97 -13.82
C LYS A 284 3.32 -11.96 -14.58
N VAL A 285 2.04 -11.98 -14.22
CA VAL A 285 0.97 -12.65 -14.97
C VAL A 285 -0.02 -11.61 -15.47
N GLU A 286 -0.32 -11.61 -16.76
CA GLU A 286 -1.25 -10.68 -17.40
C GLU A 286 -2.70 -11.16 -17.19
N LEU A 287 -3.46 -10.50 -16.30
CA LEU A 287 -4.85 -10.88 -16.01
C LEU A 287 -5.84 -10.16 -16.93
N MET A 288 -5.57 -8.92 -17.33
CA MET A 288 -6.51 -8.12 -18.15
C MET A 288 -6.87 -8.82 -19.47
N PRO A 289 -5.93 -9.35 -20.28
CA PRO A 289 -6.28 -10.03 -21.52
C PRO A 289 -7.19 -11.26 -21.28
N LEU A 290 -6.92 -12.03 -20.23
CA LEU A 290 -7.73 -13.19 -19.86
C LEU A 290 -9.17 -12.78 -19.49
N MET A 291 -9.31 -11.71 -18.72
CA MET A 291 -10.63 -11.21 -18.31
C MET A 291 -11.47 -10.73 -19.51
N ARG A 292 -10.84 -10.03 -20.45
CA ARG A 292 -11.52 -9.50 -21.64
C ARG A 292 -11.85 -10.59 -22.66
N MET A 293 -11.00 -11.60 -22.80
CA MET A 293 -11.26 -12.76 -23.65
C MET A 293 -12.34 -13.67 -23.08
N HIS A 294 -12.46 -13.72 -21.75
CA HIS A 294 -13.41 -14.55 -21.02
C HIS A 294 -14.31 -13.69 -20.11
N PRO A 295 -15.26 -12.91 -20.68
CA PRO A 295 -16.07 -11.96 -19.91
C PRO A 295 -17.01 -12.63 -18.90
N ASN A 296 -17.44 -13.87 -19.17
CA ASN A 296 -18.44 -14.60 -18.38
C ASN A 296 -17.88 -15.86 -17.71
N ASP A 297 -16.56 -16.08 -17.78
CA ASP A 297 -15.91 -17.27 -17.21
C ASP A 297 -14.68 -16.86 -16.39
N ASP A 298 -14.73 -17.11 -15.08
CA ASP A 298 -13.67 -16.79 -14.13
C ASP A 298 -12.58 -17.87 -14.10
N GLN A 299 -12.82 -19.07 -14.65
CA GLN A 299 -11.92 -20.22 -14.51
C GLN A 299 -10.52 -19.98 -15.11
N PRO A 300 -10.35 -19.37 -16.32
CA PRO A 300 -9.02 -19.06 -16.85
C PRO A 300 -8.22 -18.09 -15.97
N ILE A 301 -8.90 -17.13 -15.32
CA ILE A 301 -8.27 -16.17 -14.41
C ILE A 301 -7.87 -16.86 -13.11
N ILE A 302 -8.75 -17.72 -12.57
CA ILE A 302 -8.46 -18.54 -11.38
C ILE A 302 -7.23 -19.41 -11.64
N ASP A 303 -7.16 -20.10 -12.78
CA ASP A 303 -6.04 -20.97 -13.13
C ASP A 303 -4.75 -20.18 -13.28
N ALA A 304 -4.78 -19.00 -13.90
CA ALA A 304 -3.63 -18.12 -14.01
C ALA A 304 -3.13 -17.67 -12.61
N ILE A 305 -4.03 -17.27 -11.72
CA ILE A 305 -3.68 -16.88 -10.34
C ILE A 305 -3.10 -18.05 -9.56
N MET A 306 -3.74 -19.22 -9.60
CA MET A 306 -3.28 -20.42 -8.89
C MET A 306 -1.91 -20.88 -9.39
N ASN A 307 -1.73 -20.94 -10.71
CA ASN A 307 -0.44 -21.31 -11.32
C ASN A 307 0.66 -20.30 -11.01
N SER A 308 0.32 -19.01 -10.89
CA SER A 308 1.29 -17.97 -10.54
C SER A 308 1.97 -18.22 -9.18
N MET A 309 1.31 -18.89 -8.23
CA MET A 309 1.92 -19.21 -6.93
C MET A 309 3.19 -20.06 -7.06
N ARG A 310 3.36 -20.77 -8.19
CA ARG A 310 4.58 -21.51 -8.49
C ARG A 310 5.77 -20.60 -8.83
N ILE A 311 5.55 -19.40 -9.34
CA ILE A 311 6.63 -18.48 -9.73
C ILE A 311 6.86 -17.37 -8.70
N LYS A 312 6.17 -17.39 -7.55
CA LYS A 312 6.43 -16.44 -6.46
C LYS A 312 7.84 -16.68 -5.91
N PRO A 313 8.76 -15.71 -5.96
CA PRO A 313 10.16 -15.93 -5.56
C PRO A 313 10.28 -16.09 -4.04
N LYS A 314 11.33 -16.78 -3.57
CA LYS A 314 11.62 -16.95 -2.13
C LYS A 314 11.78 -15.59 -1.45
N GLY A 315 12.47 -14.67 -2.12
CA GLY A 315 12.62 -13.28 -1.69
C GLY A 315 13.23 -12.42 -2.78
N HIS A 316 13.52 -11.17 -2.45
CA HIS A 316 14.31 -10.24 -3.26
C HIS A 316 15.39 -9.64 -2.37
N ASP A 317 16.40 -9.03 -2.98
CA ASP A 317 17.35 -8.18 -2.27
C ASP A 317 17.46 -6.87 -3.03
N PHE A 318 17.22 -5.76 -2.35
CA PHE A 318 17.33 -4.43 -2.94
C PHE A 318 18.77 -3.93 -2.74
N ASP A 319 19.63 -4.24 -3.70
CA ASP A 319 21.01 -3.78 -3.72
C ASP A 319 21.08 -2.29 -4.12
N LEU A 320 21.24 -1.43 -3.10
CA LEU A 320 21.36 0.02 -3.26
C LEU A 320 22.64 0.47 -3.99
N LYS A 321 23.64 -0.42 -4.20
CA LYS A 321 24.89 -0.08 -4.89
C LYS A 321 24.79 -0.18 -6.41
N ARG A 322 23.67 -0.65 -6.96
CA ARG A 322 23.46 -0.71 -8.41
C ARG A 322 23.06 0.67 -8.94
N ALA A 323 23.73 1.09 -10.01
CA ALA A 323 23.48 2.39 -10.66
C ALA A 323 22.11 2.50 -11.37
N ALA A 324 21.49 1.36 -11.69
CA ALA A 324 20.14 1.29 -12.25
C ALA A 324 19.13 0.90 -11.15
N PRO A 325 17.88 1.39 -11.19
CA PRO A 325 16.87 1.01 -10.22
C PRO A 325 16.70 -0.51 -10.22
N ALA A 326 16.54 -1.10 -9.03
CA ALA A 326 16.40 -2.55 -8.88
C ALA A 326 15.17 -3.10 -9.63
N VAL A 327 14.19 -2.22 -9.89
CA VAL A 327 12.95 -2.46 -10.62
C VAL A 327 12.61 -1.17 -11.38
N ILE A 328 12.32 -1.24 -12.68
CA ILE A 328 12.10 -0.06 -13.53
C ILE A 328 10.74 0.59 -13.20
N ARG A 329 9.81 -0.18 -12.66
CA ARG A 329 8.45 0.28 -12.36
C ARG A 329 8.42 1.31 -11.23
N PHE A 330 7.69 2.39 -11.46
CA PHE A 330 7.35 3.37 -10.44
C PHE A 330 6.40 2.82 -9.37
N MET A 331 6.49 3.38 -8.17
CA MET A 331 5.62 3.00 -7.05
C MET A 331 4.14 3.30 -7.36
N SER A 332 3.85 4.38 -8.07
CA SER A 332 2.50 4.77 -8.50
C SER A 332 1.80 3.71 -9.37
N HIS A 333 2.55 2.85 -10.06
CA HIS A 333 1.96 1.82 -10.93
C HIS A 333 1.49 0.58 -10.15
N THR A 334 2.27 0.17 -9.14
CA THR A 334 2.02 -1.06 -8.35
C THR A 334 1.45 -0.79 -6.95
N GLY A 335 1.16 0.48 -6.66
CA GLY A 335 0.57 0.96 -5.42
C GLY A 335 1.56 1.08 -4.26
N GLY A 336 1.78 2.31 -3.77
CA GLY A 336 2.60 2.64 -2.59
C GLY A 336 2.18 1.94 -1.31
#